data_AF-A0A0F9GAI5-F1
#
_entry.id   AF-A0A0F9GAI5-F1
#
_cell.length_a   1.000
_cell.length_b   1.000
_cell.length_c   1.000
_cell.angle_alpha   90.00
_cell.angle_beta   90.00
_cell.angle_gamma   90.00
#
_symmetry.space_group_name_H-M   'P 1'
#
loop_
_entity.id
_entity.type
_entity.pdbx_description
1 polymer ?
#
loop_
_entity_poly.entity_id
_entity_poly.type
_entity_poly.pdbx_seq_one_letter_code
_entity_poly.pdbx_strand_id
1 'polypeptide(L)'
;MKTRQLSYEIFDGLPRMMYVTPKSATFSFLGLQTGVVYPIEAYISDVANANVRFDSGGGASATSAEFWTPPENVQLRDFAQVVGPTVAFKLRLSINGVNAPGLLRFEMHLSTLSFRPPLSLVVPAGGRFSAVQLID
;
A
#
# COMPACT_ATOMS: atom_id res chain seq x y z
N MET A 1 -28.74 25.96 43.99
CA MET A 1 -27.80 24.95 43.48
C MET A 1 -28.35 24.48 42.13
N LYS A 2 -27.85 25.03 41.01
CA LYS A 2 -28.37 24.75 39.65
C LYS A 2 -27.53 23.64 39.02
N THR A 3 -28.11 22.46 38.86
CA THR A 3 -27.51 21.31 38.19
C THR A 3 -27.39 21.64 36.69
N ARG A 4 -26.16 21.72 36.16
CA ARG A 4 -25.91 21.86 34.72
C ARG A 4 -26.19 20.52 34.04
N GLN A 5 -27.24 20.47 33.22
CA GLN A 5 -27.50 19.38 32.30
C GLN A 5 -26.59 19.58 31.09
N LEU A 6 -25.55 18.74 30.96
CA LEU A 6 -24.69 18.69 29.79
C LEU A 6 -25.46 17.94 28.69
N SER A 7 -25.91 18.65 27.67
CA SER A 7 -26.47 18.07 26.44
C SER A 7 -25.35 17.38 25.66
N TYR A 8 -25.47 16.06 25.50
CA TYR A 8 -24.64 15.27 24.60
C TYR A 8 -25.12 15.54 23.18
N GLU A 9 -24.36 16.32 22.42
CA GLU A 9 -24.61 16.50 20.99
C GLU A 9 -24.33 15.17 20.28
N ILE A 10 -25.41 14.51 19.85
CA ILE A 10 -25.35 13.38 18.94
C ILE A 10 -24.91 13.97 17.60
N PHE A 11 -23.68 13.70 17.19
CA PHE A 11 -23.19 13.99 15.83
C PHE A 11 -23.89 13.06 14.83
N ASP A 12 -25.16 13.34 14.55
CA ASP A 12 -25.93 12.70 13.50
C ASP A 12 -25.73 13.53 12.22
N GLY A 13 -25.03 12.97 11.22
CA GLY A 13 -25.05 13.52 9.86
C GLY A 13 -23.76 14.09 9.26
N LEU A 14 -22.57 13.82 9.80
CA LEU A 14 -21.36 13.99 8.99
C LEU A 14 -21.29 12.80 8.00
N PRO A 15 -21.07 13.03 6.68
CA PRO A 15 -20.77 11.93 5.79
C PRO A 15 -19.62 11.16 6.44
N ARG A 16 -19.72 9.83 6.48
CA ARG A 16 -18.60 8.97 6.90
C ARG A 16 -17.46 9.24 5.93
N MET A 17 -16.68 10.30 6.15
CA MET A 17 -15.35 10.42 5.61
C MET A 17 -14.67 9.15 6.10
N MET A 18 -14.46 8.20 5.20
CA MET A 18 -13.56 7.10 5.49
C MET A 18 -12.23 7.77 5.76
N TYR A 19 -11.93 8.02 7.03
CA TYR A 19 -10.58 8.27 7.47
C TYR A 19 -9.86 6.95 7.21
N VAL A 20 -9.35 6.79 6.00
CA VAL A 20 -8.49 5.67 5.66
C VAL A 20 -7.18 6.00 6.34
N THR A 21 -7.04 5.75 7.65
CA THR A 21 -5.79 6.00 8.38
C THR A 21 -4.62 5.49 7.54
N PRO A 22 -3.55 6.27 7.32
CA PRO A 22 -2.42 5.84 6.52
C PRO A 22 -1.93 4.47 6.95
N LYS A 23 -1.60 3.64 5.97
CA LYS A 23 -1.49 2.20 6.20
C LYS A 23 -0.10 1.70 5.89
N SER A 24 0.44 0.97 6.86
CA SER A 24 1.60 0.13 6.66
C SER A 24 1.24 -1.05 5.76
N ALA A 25 2.07 -1.25 4.75
CA ALA A 25 2.02 -2.35 3.82
C ALA A 25 3.41 -2.95 3.63
N THR A 26 3.47 -4.13 3.03
CA THR A 26 4.71 -4.81 2.69
C THR A 26 4.60 -5.36 1.28
N PHE A 27 5.60 -5.05 0.45
CA PHE A 27 5.81 -5.66 -0.85
C PHE A 27 6.91 -6.70 -0.72
N SER A 28 6.59 -7.95 -1.02
CA SER A 28 7.52 -9.06 -0.94
C SER A 28 8.09 -9.36 -2.31
N PHE A 29 9.38 -9.12 -2.49
CA PHE A 29 10.10 -9.41 -3.72
C PHE A 29 11.00 -10.63 -3.55
N LEU A 30 11.12 -11.46 -4.59
CA LEU A 30 12.07 -12.57 -4.66
C LEU A 30 13.23 -12.18 -5.58
N GLY A 31 14.46 -12.20 -5.08
CA GLY A 31 15.68 -12.11 -5.87
C GLY A 31 15.80 -13.29 -6.82
N LEU A 32 15.91 -13.01 -8.12
CA LEU A 32 15.97 -14.03 -9.16
C LEU A 32 17.36 -14.66 -9.27
N GLN A 33 18.41 -14.00 -8.77
CA GLN A 33 19.75 -14.56 -8.73
C GLN A 33 20.05 -15.22 -7.39
N THR A 34 19.67 -14.59 -6.28
CA THR A 34 20.04 -15.06 -4.93
C THR A 34 18.96 -15.92 -4.26
N GLY A 35 17.70 -15.83 -4.70
CA GLY A 35 16.57 -16.42 -4.00
C GLY A 35 16.19 -15.71 -2.69
N VAL A 36 16.85 -14.58 -2.36
CA VAL A 36 16.56 -13.80 -1.16
C VAL A 36 15.18 -13.14 -1.29
N VAL A 37 14.41 -13.17 -0.20
CA VAL A 37 13.17 -12.42 -0.09
C VAL A 37 13.49 -11.02 0.45
N TYR A 38 13.08 -9.99 -0.29
CA TYR A 38 13.18 -8.59 0.11
C TYR A 38 11.78 -8.11 0.55
N PRO A 39 11.49 -8.07 1.86
CA PRO A 39 10.26 -7.49 2.39
C PRO A 39 10.42 -5.97 2.48
N ILE A 40 9.87 -5.26 1.50
CA ILE A 40 9.97 -3.81 1.43
C ILE A 40 8.74 -3.22 2.10
N GLU A 41 8.97 -2.46 3.17
CA GLU A 41 7.92 -1.78 3.89
C GLU A 41 7.41 -0.61 3.06
N ALA A 42 6.10 -0.39 3.14
CA ALA A 42 5.43 0.64 2.38
C ALA A 42 4.45 1.42 3.26
N TYR A 43 4.35 2.71 2.99
CA TYR A 43 3.38 3.62 3.60
C TYR A 43 2.46 4.13 2.49
N ILE A 44 1.18 3.83 2.65
CA ILE A 44 0.12 4.24 1.72
C ILE A 44 -0.68 5.34 2.40
N SER A 45 -0.62 6.55 1.86
CA SER A 45 -1.33 7.70 2.42
C SER A 45 -2.84 7.55 2.28
N ASP A 46 -3.60 8.38 2.99
CA ASP A 46 -5.05 8.50 2.83
C ASP A 46 -5.46 9.39 1.65
N VAL A 47 -4.47 9.92 0.91
CA VAL A 47 -4.66 10.85 -0.20
C VAL A 47 -4.79 10.09 -1.52
N ALA A 48 -5.87 10.39 -2.23
CA ALA A 48 -6.10 9.95 -3.59
C ALA A 48 -4.97 10.34 -4.56
N ASN A 49 -4.57 9.42 -5.44
CA ASN A 49 -3.52 9.63 -6.45
C ASN A 49 -2.13 9.96 -5.88
N ALA A 50 -1.92 9.67 -4.60
CA ALA A 50 -0.62 9.85 -3.96
C ALA A 50 0.33 8.67 -4.24
N ASN A 51 1.62 9.01 -4.28
CA ASN A 51 2.70 8.02 -4.38
C ASN A 51 2.81 7.23 -3.07
N VAL A 52 2.96 5.91 -3.21
CA VAL A 52 3.32 5.03 -2.09
C VAL A 52 4.76 5.32 -1.69
N ARG A 53 5.02 5.38 -0.38
CA ARG A 53 6.37 5.55 0.15
C ARG A 53 6.95 4.21 0.56
N PHE A 54 8.25 4.01 0.41
CA PHE A 54 8.95 2.75 0.61
C PHE A 54 10.16 2.91 1.52
N ASP A 55 10.44 1.87 2.30
CA ASP A 55 11.63 1.76 3.14
C ASP A 55 12.12 0.29 3.19
N SER A 56 13.43 0.09 3.37
CA SER A 56 14.08 -1.22 3.33
C SER A 56 14.53 -1.76 4.70
N GLY A 57 13.99 -1.26 5.81
CA GLY A 57 14.20 -1.90 7.13
C GLY A 57 14.07 -1.04 8.39
N GLY A 58 13.57 0.19 8.29
CA GLY A 58 13.40 1.13 9.39
C GLY A 58 11.97 1.65 9.59
N GLY A 59 11.00 1.18 8.81
CA GLY A 59 9.63 1.70 8.79
C GLY A 59 9.40 2.68 7.66
N ALA A 60 8.47 2.36 6.77
CA ALA A 60 8.00 3.33 5.79
C ALA A 60 7.12 4.40 6.45
N SER A 61 7.32 5.66 6.07
CA SER A 61 6.62 6.83 6.58
C SER A 61 6.27 7.82 5.45
N ALA A 62 5.54 8.88 5.79
CA ALA A 62 5.19 9.94 4.84
C ALA A 62 6.41 10.63 4.21
N THR A 63 7.59 10.55 4.83
CA THR A 63 8.84 11.17 4.33
C THR A 63 9.77 10.16 3.66
N SER A 64 9.45 8.87 3.64
CA SER A 64 10.25 7.84 2.99
C SER A 64 10.24 8.01 1.46
N ALA A 65 11.13 7.31 0.77
CA ALA A 65 11.29 7.43 -0.68
C ALA A 65 10.03 6.99 -1.44
N GLU A 66 9.72 7.61 -2.58
CA GLU A 66 8.54 7.26 -3.40
C GLU A 66 8.78 6.07 -4.34
N PHE A 67 9.98 5.50 -4.28
CA PHE A 67 10.37 4.34 -5.05
C PHE A 67 11.35 3.49 -4.25
N TRP A 68 11.45 2.24 -4.64
CA TRP A 68 12.49 1.33 -4.20
C TRP A 68 13.32 0.85 -5.39
N THR A 69 14.62 0.65 -5.17
CA THR A 69 15.55 0.17 -6.19
C THR A 69 16.10 -1.18 -5.74
N PRO A 70 15.85 -2.27 -6.48
CA PRO A 70 16.34 -3.58 -6.09
C PRO A 70 17.84 -3.71 -6.40
N PRO A 71 18.60 -4.42 -5.55
CA PRO A 71 20.04 -4.67 -5.77
C PRO A 71 20.31 -5.71 -6.86
N GLU A 72 19.31 -6.51 -7.23
CA GLU A 72 19.37 -7.55 -8.25
C GLU A 72 18.04 -7.59 -9.04
N ASN A 73 17.89 -8.50 -10.01
CA ASN A 73 16.60 -8.65 -10.66
C ASN A 73 15.65 -9.32 -9.68
N VAL A 74 14.47 -8.74 -9.49
CA VAL A 74 13.50 -9.25 -8.52
C VAL A 74 12.14 -9.47 -9.15
N GLN A 75 11.37 -10.40 -8.62
CA GLN A 75 9.97 -10.60 -8.95
C GLN A 75 9.11 -10.21 -7.75
N LEU A 76 8.13 -9.33 -7.95
CA LEU A 76 7.10 -9.05 -6.94
C LEU A 76 6.29 -10.32 -6.75
N ARG A 77 6.29 -10.90 -5.54
CA ARG A 77 5.58 -12.16 -5.22
C ARG A 77 4.30 -11.95 -4.45
N ASP A 78 4.31 -11.00 -3.52
CA ASP A 78 3.16 -10.73 -2.67
C ASP A 78 3.07 -9.26 -2.29
N PHE A 79 1.87 -8.84 -1.95
CA PHE A 79 1.56 -7.53 -1.38
C PHE A 79 0.59 -7.76 -0.22
N ALA A 80 0.97 -7.28 0.95
CA ALA A 80 0.16 -7.35 2.15
C ALA A 80 -0.02 -5.95 2.74
N GLN A 81 -1.19 -5.66 3.29
CA GLN A 81 -1.45 -4.41 3.96
C GLN A 81 -2.41 -4.61 5.11
N VAL A 82 -2.14 -3.89 6.21
CA VAL A 82 -3.04 -3.84 7.34
C VAL A 82 -4.17 -2.87 7.01
N VAL A 83 -5.41 -3.36 6.95
CA VAL A 83 -6.58 -2.53 6.66
C VAL A 83 -7.66 -2.68 7.72
N GLY A 84 -8.40 -1.59 7.96
CA GLY A 84 -9.75 -1.66 8.54
C GLY A 84 -10.80 -2.18 7.55
N PRO A 85 -12.01 -2.51 8.02
CA PRO A 85 -13.02 -3.28 7.29
C PRO A 85 -13.64 -2.60 6.06
N THR A 86 -13.37 -1.31 5.83
CA THR A 86 -14.08 -0.50 4.82
C THR A 86 -13.15 0.10 3.75
N VAL A 87 -11.96 -0.47 3.54
CA VAL A 87 -10.98 0.16 2.65
C VAL A 87 -10.68 -0.71 1.44
N ALA A 88 -11.27 -0.33 0.31
CA ALA A 88 -10.88 -0.74 -1.03
C ALA A 88 -10.09 0.40 -1.68
N PHE A 89 -9.02 0.05 -2.39
CA PHE A 89 -8.29 0.95 -3.29
C PHE A 89 -7.54 0.11 -4.32
N LYS A 90 -7.10 0.77 -5.38
CA LYS A 90 -6.32 0.17 -6.47
C LYS A 90 -4.92 0.77 -6.45
N LEU A 91 -3.89 -0.04 -6.62
CA LEU A 91 -2.53 0.45 -6.88
C LEU A 91 -2.20 0.29 -8.35
N ARG A 92 -1.70 1.36 -8.95
CA ARG A 92 -0.97 1.30 -10.21
C ARG A 92 0.50 1.13 -9.91
N LEU A 93 1.07 0.04 -10.40
CA LEU A 93 2.51 -0.20 -10.30
C LEU A 93 3.22 0.41 -11.50
N SER A 94 4.45 0.85 -11.31
CA SER A 94 5.31 1.30 -12.39
C SER A 94 6.78 0.94 -12.17
N ILE A 95 7.49 0.76 -13.27
CA ILE A 95 8.94 0.52 -13.30
C ILE A 95 9.56 1.61 -14.16
N ASN A 96 10.51 2.37 -13.61
CA ASN A 96 11.17 3.48 -14.30
C ASN A 96 10.18 4.51 -14.88
N GLY A 97 9.06 4.74 -14.20
CA GLY A 97 7.99 5.65 -14.64
C GLY A 97 7.06 5.08 -15.71
N VAL A 98 7.27 3.85 -16.17
CA VAL A 98 6.38 3.14 -17.10
C VAL A 98 5.40 2.27 -16.31
N ASN A 99 4.10 2.44 -16.57
CA ASN A 99 3.07 1.67 -15.89
C ASN A 99 3.20 0.18 -16.22
N ALA A 100 3.16 -0.66 -15.18
CA ALA A 100 3.04 -2.09 -15.33
C ALA A 100 1.64 -2.46 -15.87
N PRO A 101 1.50 -3.59 -16.60
CA PRO A 101 0.20 -4.07 -17.03
C PRO A 101 -0.66 -4.45 -15.82
N GLY A 102 -1.90 -3.95 -15.78
CA GLY A 102 -2.87 -4.24 -14.73
C GLY A 102 -2.78 -3.33 -13.51
N LEU A 103 -3.72 -3.52 -12.58
CA LEU A 103 -3.79 -2.81 -11.30
C LEU A 103 -3.77 -3.86 -10.18
N LEU A 104 -3.05 -3.59 -9.09
CA LEU A 104 -3.26 -4.36 -7.87
C LEU A 104 -4.56 -3.89 -7.24
N ARG A 105 -5.53 -4.77 -7.12
CA ARG A 105 -6.78 -4.51 -6.40
C ARG A 105 -6.67 -5.09 -5.02
N PHE A 106 -6.73 -4.23 -4.00
CA PHE A 106 -6.54 -4.67 -2.63
C PHE A 106 -7.50 -5.81 -2.22
N GLU A 107 -8.77 -5.75 -2.65
CA GLU A 107 -9.79 -6.77 -2.40
C GLU A 107 -9.39 -8.18 -2.84
N MET A 108 -8.57 -8.30 -3.89
CA MET A 108 -8.11 -9.58 -4.43
C MET A 108 -6.85 -10.12 -3.73
N HIS A 109 -6.23 -9.32 -2.87
CA HIS A 109 -5.02 -9.67 -2.12
C HIS A 109 -5.24 -9.70 -0.60
N LEU A 110 -6.50 -9.69 -0.16
CA LEU A 110 -6.88 -9.93 1.24
C LEU A 110 -6.40 -11.31 1.71
N SER A 111 -6.05 -11.40 3.00
CA SER A 111 -5.57 -12.62 3.67
C SER A 111 -6.57 -13.79 3.67
N THR A 112 -7.79 -13.61 3.15
CA THR A 112 -8.87 -14.60 3.13
C THR A 112 -9.05 -15.31 1.78
N LEU A 113 -8.31 -14.93 0.73
CA LEU A 113 -8.40 -15.59 -0.58
C LEU A 113 -7.38 -16.73 -0.71
N SER A 114 -7.88 -17.97 -0.85
CA SER A 114 -7.07 -19.18 -0.98
C SER A 114 -6.19 -19.22 -2.24
N PHE A 115 -6.54 -18.45 -3.27
CA PHE A 115 -5.79 -18.34 -4.52
C PHE A 115 -5.72 -16.86 -4.94
N ARG A 116 -4.54 -16.26 -4.75
CA ARG A 116 -4.25 -14.90 -5.21
C ARG A 116 -3.66 -14.97 -6.62
N PRO A 117 -4.09 -14.13 -7.57
CA PRO A 117 -3.45 -14.08 -8.88
C PRO A 117 -1.95 -13.81 -8.70
N PRO A 118 -1.07 -14.58 -9.38
CA PRO A 118 0.35 -14.39 -9.22
C PRO A 118 0.73 -12.99 -9.71
N LEU A 119 1.28 -12.20 -8.80
CA LEU A 119 2.01 -11.00 -9.17
C LEU A 119 3.27 -11.52 -9.85
N SER A 120 3.37 -11.34 -11.16
CA SER A 120 4.52 -11.79 -11.96
C SER A 120 5.22 -10.60 -12.59
N LEU A 121 5.30 -9.50 -11.84
CA LEU A 121 6.00 -8.30 -12.24
C LEU A 121 7.49 -8.45 -11.91
N VAL A 122 8.33 -8.40 -12.94
CA VAL A 122 9.78 -8.43 -12.79
C VAL A 122 10.32 -7.00 -12.81
N VAL A 123 11.10 -6.64 -11.80
CA VAL A 123 11.82 -5.37 -11.72
C VAL A 123 13.31 -5.65 -11.94
N PRO A 124 13.96 -5.01 -12.92
CA PRO A 124 15.38 -5.20 -13.16
C PRO A 124 16.21 -4.57 -12.04
N ALA A 125 17.41 -5.12 -11.81
CA ALA A 125 18.41 -4.53 -10.92
C ALA A 125 18.65 -3.06 -11.26
N GLY A 126 18.68 -2.18 -10.25
CA GLY A 126 18.84 -0.75 -10.46
C GLY A 126 17.61 -0.02 -11.02
N GLY A 127 16.54 -0.73 -11.39
CA GLY A 127 15.28 -0.14 -11.81
C GLY A 127 14.51 0.48 -10.64
N ARG A 128 13.74 1.54 -10.89
CA ARG A 128 12.89 2.17 -9.87
C ARG A 128 11.51 1.54 -9.88
N PHE A 129 11.20 0.75 -8.86
CA PHE A 129 9.84 0.31 -8.58
C PHE A 129 9.08 1.38 -7.81
N SER A 130 7.87 1.72 -8.26
CA SER A 130 6.97 2.63 -7.55
C SER A 130 5.52 2.20 -7.68
N ALA A 131 4.68 2.72 -6.80
CA ALA A 131 3.25 2.49 -6.83
C ALA A 131 2.48 3.80 -6.54
N VAL A 132 1.31 3.93 -7.14
CA VAL A 132 0.39 5.05 -6.92
C VAL A 132 -0.97 4.51 -6.50
N GLN A 133 -1.53 5.08 -5.44
CA GLN A 133 -2.89 4.76 -5.03
C GLN A 133 -3.89 5.50 -5.91
N LEU A 134 -4.73 4.77 -6.62
CA LEU A 134 -5.81 5.34 -7.42
C LEU A 134 -7.09 5.46 -6.58
N ILE A 135 -7.91 6.45 -6.93
CA ILE A 135 -9.30 6.53 -6.48
C ILE A 135 -10.07 5.33 -7.02
N ASP A 136 -10.97 4.78 -6.21
CA ASP A 136 -11.89 3.74 -6.66
C ASP A 136 -12.93 4.23 -7.67
#